data_AF-A0A2V9MXS9-F1
#
_entry.id   AF-A0A2V9MXS9-F1
#
_cell.length_a   1.000
_cell.length_b   1.000
_cell.length_c   1.000
_cell.angle_alpha   90.00
_cell.angle_beta   90.00
_cell.angle_gamma   90.00
#
_symmetry.space_group_name_H-M   'P 1'
#
loop_
_entity.id
_entity.type
_entity.pdbx_description
1 polymer ?
#
loop_
_entity_poly.entity_id
_entity_poly.type
_entity_poly.pdbx_seq_one_letter_code
_entity_poly.pdbx_strand_id
1 'polypeptide(L)'
;MQPSSTANIVANSPNSPSCAGPLPSASPLAKRRTRTHYRLKTTGSTDIPYSAEEIDFLVTYIFPEDAWYVFPVALVENRKVICITPGGKRSPFKQYREAWNLMRPTEPEIITAVPVADDAIARASGSAP
;
A
#
# COMPACT_ATOMS: atom_id res chain seq x y z
N MET A 1 55.72 7.17 -40.37
CA MET A 1 55.68 8.61 -40.08
C MET A 1 55.43 8.79 -38.59
N GLN A 2 56.46 9.15 -37.84
CA GLN A 2 56.40 9.60 -36.45
C GLN A 2 56.78 11.08 -36.45
N PRO A 3 56.18 11.89 -35.58
CA PRO A 3 56.96 12.87 -34.82
C PRO A 3 56.67 12.68 -33.33
N SER A 4 57.65 12.37 -32.48
CA SER A 4 58.82 13.17 -32.09
C SER A 4 58.46 14.55 -31.54
N SER A 5 58.76 14.72 -30.25
CA SER A 5 59.43 15.90 -29.69
C SER A 5 58.57 16.92 -28.92
N THR A 6 58.74 16.80 -27.60
CA THR A 6 59.25 17.86 -26.71
C THR A 6 58.23 18.72 -25.95
N ALA A 7 58.33 18.53 -24.64
CA ALA A 7 57.73 19.25 -23.55
C ALA A 7 58.15 20.72 -23.51
N ASN A 8 57.24 21.57 -23.00
CA ASN A 8 57.63 22.81 -22.32
C ASN A 8 57.06 22.77 -20.90
N ILE A 9 57.99 22.68 -19.96
CA ILE A 9 57.80 22.95 -18.53
C ILE A 9 57.87 24.46 -18.34
N VAL A 10 56.86 25.06 -17.74
CA VAL A 10 57.05 26.27 -16.93
C VAL A 10 56.58 25.94 -15.53
N ALA A 11 57.57 25.88 -14.65
CA ALA A 11 57.45 25.72 -13.22
C ALA A 11 56.82 26.98 -12.61
N ASN A 12 55.90 26.78 -11.66
CA ASN A 12 55.57 27.78 -10.65
C ASN A 12 55.72 27.17 -9.25
N SER A 13 56.88 27.50 -8.67
CA SER A 13 57.26 27.77 -7.28
C SER A 13 56.67 26.97 -6.09
N PRO A 14 57.52 26.59 -5.11
CA PRO A 14 57.13 25.86 -3.90
C PRO A 14 56.88 26.81 -2.71
N ASN A 15 55.70 26.73 -2.10
CA ASN A 15 55.55 27.04 -0.67
C ASN A 15 54.35 26.26 -0.10
N SER A 16 54.68 25.33 0.79
CA SER A 16 53.76 24.49 1.59
C SER A 16 53.15 25.31 2.73
N PRO A 17 51.97 24.96 3.30
CA PRO A 17 51.95 23.81 4.22
C PRO A 17 50.68 22.93 4.12
N SER A 18 50.88 21.64 4.42
CA SER A 18 49.98 20.82 5.26
C SER A 18 48.48 20.89 4.98
N CYS A 19 47.94 19.85 4.34
CA CYS A 19 46.76 19.12 4.83
C CYS A 19 46.64 17.79 4.06
N ALA A 20 47.06 16.69 4.67
CA ALA A 20 46.46 15.41 4.38
C ALA A 20 44.99 15.49 4.86
N GLY A 21 44.06 15.62 3.93
CA GLY A 21 42.62 15.47 4.17
C GLY A 21 42.09 14.46 3.15
N PRO A 22 41.24 13.50 3.55
CA PRO A 22 40.82 12.42 2.67
C PRO A 22 40.06 12.97 1.46
N LEU A 23 40.32 12.38 0.30
CA LEU A 23 39.57 12.61 -0.95
C LEU A 23 38.08 12.71 -0.64
N PRO A 24 37.33 13.71 -1.16
CA PRO A 24 35.89 13.64 -1.12
C PRO A 24 35.44 12.48 -2.00
N SER A 25 35.25 11.33 -1.35
CA SER A 25 34.40 10.23 -1.81
C SER A 25 32.94 10.71 -1.83
N ALA A 26 32.67 11.75 -2.61
CA ALA A 26 31.32 12.19 -2.91
C ALA A 26 30.90 11.48 -4.19
N SER A 27 30.62 10.19 -4.04
CA SER A 27 29.91 9.40 -5.06
C SER A 27 28.65 10.16 -5.50
N PRO A 28 28.41 10.39 -6.80
CA PRO A 28 27.19 11.08 -7.26
C PRO A 28 25.92 10.21 -7.11
N LEU A 29 26.05 9.02 -6.53
CA LEU A 29 24.99 8.03 -6.36
C LEU A 29 24.32 8.06 -4.99
N ALA A 30 24.37 9.18 -4.28
CA ALA A 30 23.38 9.42 -3.21
C ALA A 30 22.03 9.74 -3.87
N LYS A 31 21.41 8.70 -4.45
CA LYS A 31 20.05 8.73 -5.00
C LYS A 31 19.17 9.28 -3.87
N ARG A 32 18.73 10.52 -4.01
CA ARG A 32 17.81 11.15 -3.06
C ARG A 32 16.71 10.13 -2.83
N ARG A 33 16.51 9.69 -1.58
CA ARG A 33 15.42 8.75 -1.22
C ARG A 33 14.10 9.50 -1.36
N THR A 34 13.75 9.93 -2.57
CA THR A 34 12.42 10.42 -2.89
C THR A 34 11.50 9.26 -2.60
N ARG A 35 10.63 9.44 -1.61
CA ARG A 35 9.60 8.46 -1.31
C ARG A 35 8.76 8.26 -2.58
N THR A 36 8.92 7.12 -3.22
CA THR A 36 8.03 6.70 -4.29
C THR A 36 6.64 6.53 -3.69
N HIS A 37 5.69 7.30 -4.19
CA HIS A 37 4.28 7.17 -3.82
C HIS A 37 3.46 7.00 -5.09
N TYR A 38 2.47 6.14 -5.02
CA TYR A 38 1.55 5.83 -6.11
C TYR A 38 0.23 6.51 -5.82
N ARG A 39 -0.30 7.26 -6.79
CA ARG A 39 -1.59 7.95 -6.68
C ARG A 39 -2.62 7.14 -7.44
N LEU A 40 -3.55 6.54 -6.71
CA LEU A 40 -4.70 5.86 -7.27
C LEU A 40 -5.83 6.86 -7.39
N LYS A 41 -6.36 7.05 -8.60
CA LYS A 41 -7.61 7.78 -8.79
C LYS A 41 -8.76 6.85 -8.48
N THR A 42 -9.64 7.31 -7.62
CA THR A 42 -10.86 6.61 -7.20
C THR A 42 -12.11 7.25 -7.77
N THR A 43 -11.93 8.21 -8.68
CA THR A 43 -13.00 8.89 -9.40
C THR A 43 -13.07 8.39 -10.83
N GLY A 44 -14.28 8.34 -11.37
CA GLY A 44 -14.52 8.14 -12.79
C GLY A 44 -14.20 9.38 -13.63
N SER A 45 -14.62 9.37 -14.90
CA SER A 45 -14.40 10.48 -15.83
C SER A 45 -15.07 11.80 -15.40
N THR A 46 -16.05 11.75 -14.51
CA THR A 46 -16.80 12.90 -14.02
C THR A 46 -16.23 13.50 -12.73
N ASP A 47 -15.09 12.99 -12.24
CA ASP A 47 -14.50 13.36 -10.93
C ASP A 47 -15.43 13.13 -9.72
N ILE A 48 -16.47 12.32 -9.92
CA ILE A 48 -17.39 11.86 -8.89
C ILE A 48 -16.77 10.61 -8.23
N PRO A 49 -16.65 10.57 -6.89
CA PRO A 49 -16.21 9.38 -6.17
C PRO A 49 -17.28 8.30 -6.23
N TYR A 50 -16.84 7.03 -6.28
CA TYR A 50 -17.78 5.91 -6.28
C TYR A 50 -18.56 5.85 -4.97
N SER A 51 -19.86 5.58 -5.07
CA SER A 51 -20.73 5.32 -3.93
C SER A 51 -20.65 3.87 -3.47
N ALA A 52 -21.00 3.60 -2.21
CA ALA A 52 -21.22 2.26 -1.68
C ALA A 52 -22.33 1.49 -2.43
N GLU A 53 -23.21 2.20 -3.13
CA GLU A 53 -24.25 1.62 -3.99
C GLU A 53 -23.70 1.16 -5.36
N GLU A 54 -22.55 1.69 -5.78
CA GLU A 54 -21.96 1.39 -7.10
C GLU A 54 -20.91 0.28 -7.03
N ILE A 55 -20.09 0.28 -5.97
CA ILE A 55 -19.03 -0.71 -5.77
C ILE A 55 -18.92 -1.11 -4.29
N ASP A 56 -18.59 -2.37 -4.02
CA ASP A 56 -18.28 -2.84 -2.66
C ASP A 56 -16.77 -2.74 -2.34
N PHE A 57 -15.94 -3.05 -3.34
CA PHE A 57 -14.48 -3.09 -3.21
C PHE A 57 -13.78 -2.50 -4.44
N LEU A 58 -12.73 -1.72 -4.19
CA LEU A 58 -11.80 -1.25 -5.22
C LEU A 58 -10.51 -2.05 -5.15
N VAL A 59 -10.21 -2.78 -6.22
CA VAL A 59 -8.97 -3.55 -6.36
C VAL A 59 -8.00 -2.79 -7.26
N THR A 60 -6.76 -2.65 -6.83
CA THR A 60 -5.73 -1.97 -7.62
C THR A 60 -4.43 -2.76 -7.65
N TYR A 61 -3.91 -2.97 -8.85
CA TYR A 61 -2.61 -3.59 -9.08
C TYR A 61 -1.52 -2.53 -9.23
N ILE A 62 -0.43 -2.67 -8.47
CA ILE A 62 0.72 -1.79 -8.56
C ILE A 62 1.88 -2.55 -9.20
N PHE A 63 2.09 -2.33 -10.49
CA PHE A 63 3.11 -3.04 -11.27
C PHE A 63 4.53 -2.98 -10.67
N PRO A 64 5.06 -1.82 -10.21
CA PRO A 64 6.42 -1.78 -9.67
C PRO A 64 6.60 -2.53 -8.34
N GLU A 65 5.52 -2.78 -7.62
CA GLU A 65 5.53 -3.48 -6.31
C GLU A 65 5.05 -4.92 -6.42
N ASP A 66 4.59 -5.33 -7.62
CA ASP A 66 4.00 -6.63 -7.92
C ASP A 66 3.00 -7.08 -6.84
N ALA A 67 2.05 -6.19 -6.53
CA ALA A 67 1.12 -6.38 -5.43
C ALA A 67 -0.26 -5.82 -5.74
N TRP A 68 -1.26 -6.52 -5.23
CA TRP A 68 -2.66 -6.13 -5.22
C TRP A 68 -3.01 -5.40 -3.93
N TYR A 69 -3.83 -4.36 -4.06
CA TYR A 69 -4.43 -3.65 -2.94
C TYR A 69 -5.94 -3.73 -3.07
N VAL A 70 -6.60 -4.18 -2.01
CA VAL A 70 -8.06 -4.34 -1.95
C VAL A 70 -8.61 -3.34 -0.94
N PHE A 71 -9.33 -2.34 -1.41
CA PHE A 71 -9.91 -1.27 -0.58
C PHE A 71 -11.41 -1.45 -0.42
N PRO A 72 -11.96 -1.39 0.80
CA PRO A 72 -13.41 -1.36 0.99
C PRO A 72 -13.98 0.00 0.56
N VAL A 73 -15.22 0.02 0.05
CA VAL A 73 -15.85 1.25 -0.43
C VAL A 73 -15.97 2.35 0.63
N ALA A 74 -16.13 2.00 1.91
CA ALA A 74 -16.13 2.95 3.02
C ALA A 74 -14.87 3.84 3.06
N LEU A 75 -13.75 3.37 2.50
CA LEU A 75 -12.51 4.14 2.36
C LEU A 75 -12.48 4.99 1.08
N VAL A 76 -13.19 4.56 0.04
CA VAL A 76 -13.18 5.11 -1.32
C VAL A 76 -14.20 6.24 -1.47
N GLU A 77 -15.39 6.10 -0.88
CA GLU A 77 -16.52 7.03 -1.02
C GLU A 77 -16.17 8.49 -0.65
N ASN A 78 -15.32 8.68 0.36
CA ASN A 78 -14.92 10.00 0.85
C ASN A 78 -13.58 10.51 0.27
N ARG A 79 -12.99 9.79 -0.70
CA ARG A 79 -11.65 10.10 -1.21
C ARG A 79 -11.63 10.08 -2.72
N LYS A 80 -11.07 11.13 -3.33
CA LYS A 80 -10.84 11.19 -4.79
C LYS A 80 -9.51 10.58 -5.23
N VAL A 81 -8.56 10.53 -4.30
CA VAL A 81 -7.21 10.02 -4.55
C VAL A 81 -6.72 9.26 -3.33
N ILE A 82 -6.19 8.05 -3.54
CA ILE A 82 -5.50 7.27 -2.52
C ILE A 82 -4.00 7.29 -2.84
N CYS A 83 -3.19 7.75 -1.88
CA CYS A 83 -1.72 7.79 -2.01
C CYS A 83 -1.09 6.61 -1.27
N ILE A 84 -0.49 5.68 -2.00
CA ILE A 84 0.18 4.50 -1.45
C ILE A 84 1.68 4.75 -1.41
N THR A 85 2.30 4.51 -0.25
CA THR A 85 3.77 4.63 -0.09
C THR A 85 4.33 3.31 0.45
N PRO A 86 4.69 2.35 -0.42
CA PRO A 86 5.07 1.00 0.01
C PRO A 86 6.32 0.97 0.91
N GLY A 87 7.32 1.79 0.58
CA GLY A 87 8.55 1.93 1.40
C GLY A 87 8.39 2.75 2.69
N GLY A 88 7.18 3.24 3.01
CA GLY A 88 6.93 4.03 4.21
C GLY A 88 6.77 3.15 5.45
N LYS A 89 7.54 3.41 6.53
CA LYS A 89 7.34 2.74 7.83
C LYS A 89 5.91 2.88 8.37
N ARG A 90 5.25 4.02 8.10
CA ARG A 90 3.88 4.34 8.53
C ARG A 90 2.89 4.49 7.37
N SER A 91 2.98 3.63 6.35
CA SER A 91 1.97 3.63 5.29
C SER A 91 0.63 3.14 5.85
N PRO A 92 -0.44 3.96 5.84
CA PRO A 92 -1.73 3.60 6.44
C PRO A 92 -2.46 2.50 5.67
N PHE A 93 -1.99 2.17 4.46
CA PHE A 93 -2.65 1.24 3.54
C PHE A 93 -1.97 -0.13 3.47
N LYS A 94 -0.97 -0.40 4.31
CA LYS A 94 -0.29 -1.71 4.33
C LYS A 94 -1.24 -2.87 4.62
N GLN A 95 -2.24 -2.64 5.47
CA GLN A 95 -3.25 -3.65 5.84
C GLN A 95 -4.12 -4.11 4.67
N TYR A 96 -4.21 -3.32 3.61
CA TYR A 96 -5.03 -3.61 2.43
C TYR A 96 -4.24 -4.33 1.33
N ARG A 97 -2.93 -4.57 1.52
CA ARG A 97 -2.09 -5.31 0.57
C ARG A 97 -2.48 -6.80 0.62
N GLU A 98 -2.83 -7.36 -0.53
CA GLU A 98 -3.32 -8.75 -0.67
C GLU A 98 -4.50 -9.09 0.27
N ALA A 99 -5.30 -8.09 0.63
CA ALA A 99 -6.41 -8.23 1.57
C ALA A 99 -7.66 -8.88 0.94
N TRP A 100 -7.47 -9.94 0.15
CA TRP A 100 -8.53 -10.73 -0.48
C TRP A 100 -9.48 -11.36 0.53
N ASN A 101 -9.04 -11.53 1.78
CA ASN A 101 -9.87 -12.00 2.87
C ASN A 101 -11.08 -11.09 3.13
N LEU A 102 -11.01 -9.79 2.79
CA LEU A 102 -12.13 -8.85 2.92
C LEU A 102 -13.28 -9.15 1.95
N MET A 103 -12.99 -9.78 0.81
CA MET A 103 -13.99 -10.13 -0.19
C MET A 103 -14.61 -11.51 0.06
N ARG A 104 -14.11 -12.26 1.04
CA ARG A 104 -14.73 -13.54 1.38
C ARG A 104 -16.06 -13.24 2.04
N PRO A 105 -17.16 -13.89 1.61
CA PRO A 105 -18.40 -13.80 2.36
C PRO A 105 -18.08 -14.20 3.80
N THR A 106 -18.39 -13.32 4.75
CA THR A 106 -18.46 -13.72 6.15
C THR A 106 -19.49 -14.82 6.16
N GLU A 107 -19.03 -16.07 6.23
CA GLU A 107 -19.92 -17.20 6.41
C GLU A 107 -20.73 -16.83 7.66
N PRO A 108 -22.04 -16.55 7.52
CA PRO A 108 -22.84 -16.31 8.70
C PRO A 108 -22.65 -17.56 9.52
N GLU A 109 -22.17 -17.43 10.77
CA GLU A 109 -22.22 -18.54 11.71
C GLU A 109 -23.60 -19.15 11.54
N ILE A 110 -23.60 -20.39 11.07
CA ILE A 110 -24.80 -21.16 10.82
C ILE A 110 -25.57 -21.09 12.13
N ILE A 111 -26.62 -20.27 12.17
CA ILE A 111 -27.61 -20.36 13.23
C ILE A 111 -28.19 -21.75 13.03
N THR A 112 -27.67 -22.72 13.77
CA THR A 112 -28.30 -24.02 13.88
C THR A 112 -29.68 -23.73 14.45
N ALA A 113 -30.66 -23.64 13.56
CA ALA A 113 -32.06 -23.66 13.90
C ALA A 113 -32.29 -24.99 14.63
N VAL A 114 -32.13 -24.98 15.94
CA VAL A 114 -32.69 -26.04 16.79
C VAL A 114 -34.19 -25.93 16.55
N PRO A 115 -34.85 -26.99 16.03
CA PRO A 115 -36.29 -26.94 15.85
C PRO A 115 -36.92 -26.69 17.22
N VAL A 116 -37.65 -25.58 17.32
CA VAL A 116 -38.52 -25.26 18.45
C VAL A 116 -39.56 -26.38 18.50
N ALA A 117 -39.44 -27.25 19.49
CA ALA A 117 -40.47 -28.23 19.81
C ALA A 117 -41.61 -27.49 20.51
N ASP A 118 -42.55 -26.96 19.74
CA ASP A 118 -43.92 -26.77 20.20
C ASP A 118 -44.60 -28.15 20.19
N ASP A 119 -44.96 -28.64 21.38
CA ASP A 119 -46.23 -29.32 21.71
C ASP A 119 -46.07 -30.28 22.90
N ALA A 120 -46.57 -29.85 24.07
CA ALA A 120 -47.30 -30.71 25.01
C ALA A 120 -47.79 -29.92 26.24
N ILE A 121 -48.71 -28.98 26.05
CA ILE A 121 -49.68 -28.63 27.12
C ILE A 121 -50.86 -29.59 26.96
N ALA A 122 -50.72 -30.81 27.48
CA ALA A 122 -51.86 -31.70 27.70
C ALA A 122 -52.41 -31.45 29.11
N ARG A 123 -53.45 -30.63 29.18
CA ARG A 123 -54.40 -30.61 30.29
C ARG A 123 -54.98 -32.02 30.48
N ALA A 124 -54.78 -32.61 31.66
CA ALA A 124 -55.63 -33.68 32.16
C ALA A 124 -56.29 -33.21 33.47
N SER A 125 -57.47 -32.59 33.31
CA SER A 125 -58.47 -32.44 34.36
C SER A 125 -59.49 -33.58 34.20
N GLY A 126 -59.79 -34.28 35.30
CA GLY A 126 -60.80 -35.35 35.41
C GLY A 126 -60.17 -36.76 35.34
N SER A 127 -60.51 -37.75 36.17
CA SER A 127 -61.74 -37.95 36.93
C SER A 127 -61.56 -39.13 37.91
N ALA A 128 -61.93 -38.91 39.19
CA ALA A 128 -62.78 -39.78 40.05
C ALA A 128 -62.28 -41.20 40.47
N PRO A 129 -62.95 -41.88 41.43
CA PRO A 129 -64.09 -41.47 42.27
C PRO A 129 -63.76 -41.21 43.75
#